data_AF-A0A950ASN4-F1
#
_entry.id   AF-A0A950ASN4-F1
#
_cell.length_a   1.000
_cell.length_b   1.000
_cell.length_c   1.000
_cell.angle_alpha   90.00
_cell.angle_beta   90.00
_cell.angle_gamma   90.00
#
_symmetry.space_group_name_H-M   'P 1'
#
loop_
_entity.id
_entity.type
_entity.pdbx_description
1 polymer ?
#
loop_
_entity_poly.entity_id
_entity_poly.type
_entity_poly.pdbx_seq_one_letter_code
_entity_poly.pdbx_strand_id
1 'polypeptide(L)' 'MRVEESGVLASLRPTREDRRPSTEQIAVHAYLLWLARGQPGGTDWDDWLEAERQLAASA' A
#
# COMPACT_ATOMS: atom_id res chain seq x y z
N MET A 1 -12.56 27.13 32.37
CA MET A 1 -13.29 26.85 31.12
C MET A 1 -12.37 26.06 30.21
N ARG A 2 -12.94 25.04 29.56
CA ARG A 2 -12.38 23.91 28.81
C ARG A 2 -11.61 24.34 27.54
N VAL A 3 -10.54 23.59 27.19
CA VAL A 3 -9.89 23.27 25.87
C VAL A 3 -9.67 24.45 24.90
N GLU A 4 -8.61 24.52 24.07
CA GLU A 4 -8.41 23.80 22.79
C GLU A 4 -6.89 23.84 22.46
N GLU A 5 -6.23 22.72 22.24
CA GLU A 5 -5.96 22.15 20.91
C GLU A 5 -4.99 22.99 20.04
N SER A 6 -3.72 22.56 19.96
CA SER A 6 -2.91 22.53 18.71
C SER A 6 -1.44 22.38 19.06
N GLY A 7 -0.87 21.23 18.73
CA GLY A 7 0.55 20.97 18.91
C GLY A 7 1.01 19.60 18.43
N VAL A 8 0.08 18.66 18.25
CA VAL A 8 0.37 17.35 17.66
C VAL A 8 0.25 17.40 16.13
N LEU A 9 0.95 18.34 15.49
CA LEU A 9 1.16 18.31 14.03
C LEU A 9 2.65 18.42 13.66
N ALA A 10 3.55 18.47 14.64
CA ALA A 10 4.98 18.32 14.42
C ALA A 10 5.33 16.83 14.28
N SER A 11 5.23 16.29 13.07
CA SER A 11 6.10 15.22 12.48
C SER A 11 5.43 14.27 11.48
N LEU A 12 4.33 14.62 10.79
CA LEU A 12 3.81 13.83 9.66
C LEU A 12 4.68 13.95 8.39
N ARG A 13 6.01 13.96 8.54
CA ARG A 13 6.87 13.61 7.43
C ARG A 13 6.79 12.09 7.34
N PRO A 14 6.19 11.49 6.29
CA PRO A 14 6.29 10.06 6.11
C PRO A 14 7.77 9.72 6.18
N THR A 15 8.14 8.96 7.20
CA THR A 15 9.52 8.47 7.27
C THR A 15 9.69 7.55 6.07
N ARG A 16 10.92 7.32 5.64
CA ARG A 16 11.20 6.52 4.43
C ARG A 16 10.64 5.09 4.52
N GLU A 17 10.20 4.66 5.70
CA GLU A 17 9.51 3.41 6.00
C GLU A 17 8.02 3.42 5.61
N ASP A 18 7.34 4.58 5.63
CA ASP A 18 6.00 4.76 5.04
C ASP A 18 6.00 4.61 3.51
N ARG A 19 7.19 4.67 2.87
CA ARG A 19 7.32 4.53 1.42
C ARG A 19 7.31 3.08 0.95
N ARG A 20 7.52 2.11 1.85
CA ARG A 20 7.47 0.69 1.47
C ARG A 20 6.04 0.19 1.61
N PRO A 21 5.47 -0.44 0.57
CA PRO A 21 4.17 -1.05 0.71
C PRO A 21 4.18 -2.19 1.71
N SER A 22 3.15 -2.22 2.54
CA SER A 22 2.89 -3.32 3.46
C SER A 22 2.44 -4.56 2.69
N THR A 23 2.74 -5.74 3.24
CA THR A 23 2.32 -7.04 2.70
C THR A 23 0.82 -7.10 2.42
N GLU A 24 -0.03 -6.54 3.29
CA GLU A 24 -1.48 -6.46 3.05
C GLU A 24 -1.84 -5.59 1.84
N GLN A 25 -1.15 -4.48 1.64
CA GLN A 25 -1.39 -3.61 0.48
C GLN A 25 -1.02 -4.33 -0.82
N ILE A 26 0.11 -5.06 -0.80
CA ILE A 26 0.54 -5.89 -1.93
C ILE A 26 -0.50 -6.98 -2.22
N ALA A 27 -0.96 -7.69 -1.18
CA ALA A 27 -1.96 -8.75 -1.33
C ALA A 27 -3.28 -8.24 -1.91
N VAL A 28 -3.78 -7.11 -1.44
CA VAL A 28 -5.00 -6.48 -1.98
C VAL A 28 -4.80 -6.07 -3.44
N HIS A 29 -3.68 -5.43 -3.78
CA HIS A 29 -3.41 -5.04 -5.16
C HIS A 29 -3.24 -6.25 -6.08
N ALA A 30 -2.54 -7.29 -5.64
CA ALA A 30 -2.34 -8.53 -6.40
C ALA A 30 -3.70 -9.20 -6.68
N TYR A 31 -4.57 -9.27 -5.68
CA TYR A 31 -5.92 -9.80 -5.84
C TYR A 31 -6.74 -8.99 -6.87
N LEU A 32 -6.64 -7.66 -6.85
CA LEU A 32 -7.31 -6.81 -7.84
C LEU A 32 -6.76 -7.01 -9.26
N LEU A 33 -5.44 -7.18 -9.41
CA LEU A 33 -4.80 -7.49 -10.70
C LEU A 33 -5.28 -8.85 -11.23
N TRP A 34 -5.29 -9.87 -10.37
CA TRP A 34 -5.79 -11.20 -10.69
C TRP A 34 -7.27 -11.17 -11.12
N LEU A 35 -8.10 -10.44 -10.39
CA LEU A 35 -9.52 -10.28 -10.70
C LEU A 35 -9.73 -9.55 -12.04
N ALA A 36 -8.99 -8.48 -12.30
CA ALA A 36 -9.05 -7.72 -13.55
C ALA A 36 -8.63 -8.55 -14.78
N ARG A 37 -7.75 -9.53 -14.59
CA ARG A 37 -7.29 -10.46 -15.63
C ARG A 37 -8.25 -11.63 -15.88
N GLY A 38 -9.34 -11.73 -15.12
CA GLY A 38 -10.30 -12.83 -15.25
C GLY A 38 -9.89 -14.10 -14.51
N GLN A 39 -9.11 -13.95 -13.42
CA GLN A 39 -8.77 -15.03 -12.50
C GLN A 39 -7.97 -16.19 -13.14
N PRO A 40 -6.90 -15.91 -13.92
CA PRO A 40 -6.05 -16.97 -14.47
C PRO A 40 -5.38 -17.77 -13.34
N GLY A 41 -5.28 -19.09 -13.50
CA GLY A 41 -4.60 -19.94 -12.53
C GLY A 41 -3.08 -19.85 -12.66
N GLY A 42 -2.37 -19.80 -11.54
CA GLY A 42 -0.90 -19.86 -11.50
C GLY A 42 -0.20 -18.52 -11.74
N THR A 43 -0.92 -17.39 -11.69
CA THR A 43 -0.35 -16.04 -11.77
C THR A 43 -0.19 -15.39 -10.40
N ASP A 44 -0.48 -16.10 -9.31
CA ASP A 44 -0.50 -15.53 -7.95
C ASP A 44 0.83 -14.83 -7.59
N TRP A 45 1.96 -15.43 -7.95
CA TRP A 45 3.29 -14.87 -7.72
C TRP A 45 3.60 -13.69 -8.64
N ASP A 46 3.22 -13.76 -9.91
CA ASP A 46 3.38 -12.67 -10.86
C ASP A 46 2.54 -11.45 -10.48
N ASP A 47 1.29 -11.67 -10.05
CA ASP A 47 0.38 -10.63 -9.59
C ASP A 47 0.88 -10.01 -8.27
N TRP A 48 1.47 -10.80 -7.39
CA TRP A 48 2.13 -10.32 -6.18
C TRP A 48 3.32 -9.40 -6.49
N LEU A 49 4.23 -9.85 -7.35
CA LEU A 49 5.42 -9.07 -7.70
C LEU A 49 5.05 -7.77 -8.43
N GLU A 50 4.07 -7.84 -9.32
CA GLU A 50 3.58 -6.67 -10.04
C GLU A 50 2.90 -5.66 -9.10
N ALA A 51 2.10 -6.13 -8.14
CA ALA A 51 1.51 -5.29 -7.10
C ALA A 51 2.56 -4.59 -6.24
N GLU A 52 3.59 -5.32 -5.80
CA GLU A 52 4.70 -4.75 -5.04
C GLU A 52 5.40 -3.63 -5.83
N ARG A 53 5.68 -3.87 -7.11
CA ARG A 53 6.33 -2.88 -7.98
C ARG A 53 5.47 -1.64 -8.19
N GLN A 54 4.18 -1.81 -8.44
CA GLN A 54 3.26 -0.69 -8.65
C GLN A 54 3.11 0.17 -7.41
N LEU A 55 3.01 -0.47 -6.25
CA LEU A 55 2.92 0.23 -4.97
C LEU A 55 4.22 0.93 -4.61
N ALA A 56 5.37 0.30 -4.82
CA ALA A 56 6.67 0.93 -4.59
C ALA A 56 6.94 2.11 -5.54
N ALA A 57 6.36 2.10 -6.75
CA ALA A 57 6.46 3.21 -7.69
C ALA A 57 5.52 4.38 -7.36
N SER A 58 4.46 4.13 -6.59
CA SER A 58 3.40 5.11 -6.26
C SER A 58 3.59 5.78 -4.88
N ALA A 59 4.69 5.48 -4.19
CA ALA A 59 5.03 5.96 -2.85
C ALA A 59 6.26 6.91 -2.83
#